data_AF-W9DQI2-F1
#
_entry.id   AF-W9DQI2-F1
#
_cell.length_a   1.000
_cell.length_b   1.000
_cell.length_c   1.000
_cell.angle_alpha   90.00
_cell.angle_beta   90.00
_cell.angle_gamma   90.00
#
_symmetry.space_group_name_H-M   'P 1'
#
loop_
_entity.id
_entity.type
_entity.pdbx_description
1 polymer ?
#
loop_
_entity_poly.entity_id
_entity_poly.type
_entity_poly.pdbx_seq_one_letter_code
_entity_poly.pdbx_strand_id
1 'polypeptide(L)'
;MIDNNIVIEKAIRRIADEYGVDIKTVESAINTSEVPLNLEKLVSEGIFCFRGPSEDVKYGNAALCLSNKILANAGVAKILIPLICDRIRNWDHENIEVLLSDLQKVITIMELNPDEYPGLQKCSIDPNDLPGEKIPDDIKDKCDVWAMDKKGMCLVGIDANKLMHIDEIRKAAPGCS
;
A
#
# COMPACT_ATOMS: atom_id res chain seq x y z
N MET A 1 16.10 -9.58 -27.99
CA MET A 1 15.13 -10.54 -27.41
C MET A 1 14.85 -10.04 -26.01
N ILE A 2 13.58 -9.96 -25.60
CA ILE A 2 13.24 -9.53 -24.23
C ILE A 2 13.67 -10.64 -23.28
N ASP A 3 14.45 -10.31 -22.26
CA ASP A 3 14.74 -11.24 -21.17
C ASP A 3 13.62 -11.15 -20.13
N ASN A 4 12.68 -12.10 -20.20
CA ASN A 4 11.55 -12.16 -19.29
C ASN A 4 11.99 -12.30 -17.83
N ASN A 5 13.10 -13.01 -17.57
CA ASN A 5 13.55 -13.28 -16.21
C ASN A 5 14.03 -12.00 -15.51
N ILE A 6 14.71 -11.10 -16.23
CA ILE A 6 15.13 -9.80 -15.68
C ILE A 6 13.92 -8.96 -15.25
N VAL A 7 12.85 -8.98 -16.06
CA VAL A 7 11.61 -8.22 -15.77
C VAL A 7 10.92 -8.79 -14.54
N ILE A 8 10.80 -10.12 -14.48
CA ILE A 8 10.18 -10.85 -13.37
C ILE A 8 10.94 -10.59 -12.07
N GLU A 9 12.26 -10.74 -12.07
CA GLU A 9 13.08 -10.49 -10.88
C GLU A 9 12.93 -9.03 -10.40
N LYS A 10 13.01 -8.06 -11.32
CA LYS A 10 12.84 -6.64 -10.98
C LYS A 10 11.44 -6.36 -10.44
N ALA A 11 10.39 -6.99 -10.98
CA ALA A 11 9.02 -6.79 -10.51
C ALA A 11 8.81 -7.36 -9.09
N ILE A 12 9.31 -8.57 -8.84
CA ILE A 12 9.25 -9.21 -7.52
C ILE A 12 10.01 -8.37 -6.48
N ARG A 13 11.24 -7.95 -6.81
CA ARG A 13 12.03 -7.09 -5.94
C ARG A 13 11.34 -5.75 -5.68
N ARG A 14 10.74 -5.16 -6.70
CA ARG A 14 9.96 -3.93 -6.56
C ARG A 14 8.82 -4.09 -5.56
N ILE A 15 8.04 -5.17 -5.67
CA ILE A 15 6.96 -5.44 -4.70
C ILE A 15 7.54 -5.61 -3.29
N ALA A 16 8.62 -6.38 -3.14
CA ALA A 16 9.27 -6.59 -1.85
C ALA A 16 9.69 -5.26 -1.20
N ASP A 17 10.42 -4.42 -1.95
CA ASP A 17 10.93 -3.14 -1.48
C ASP A 17 9.80 -2.14 -1.18
N GLU A 18 8.84 -1.96 -2.10
CA GLU A 18 7.76 -0.99 -1.95
C GLU A 18 6.76 -1.40 -0.85
N TYR A 19 6.49 -2.70 -0.71
CA TYR A 19 5.49 -3.20 0.22
C TYR A 19 6.08 -3.65 1.57
N GLY A 20 7.39 -3.51 1.75
CA GLY A 20 8.08 -3.84 3.00
C GLY A 20 7.95 -5.31 3.38
N VAL A 21 8.00 -6.20 2.38
CA VAL A 21 7.95 -7.66 2.55
C VAL A 21 9.21 -8.27 1.95
N ASP A 22 9.59 -9.48 2.36
CA ASP A 22 10.75 -10.13 1.77
C ASP A 22 10.44 -10.72 0.38
N ILE A 23 11.50 -10.87 -0.44
CA ILE A 23 11.39 -11.42 -1.80
C ILE A 23 10.74 -12.82 -1.80
N LYS A 24 11.06 -13.67 -0.82
CA LYS A 24 10.53 -15.04 -0.76
C LYS A 24 9.04 -15.06 -0.45
N THR A 25 8.56 -14.10 0.34
CA THR A 25 7.13 -13.90 0.61
C THR A 25 6.39 -13.55 -0.68
N VAL A 26 6.94 -12.66 -1.51
CA VAL A 26 6.35 -12.34 -2.82
C VAL A 26 6.37 -13.55 -3.75
N GLU A 27 7.50 -14.25 -3.85
CA GLU A 27 7.60 -15.48 -4.65
C GLU A 27 6.63 -16.57 -4.17
N SER A 28 6.51 -16.75 -2.85
CA SER A 28 5.57 -17.70 -2.25
C SER A 28 4.14 -17.30 -2.56
N ALA A 29 3.79 -16.01 -2.45
CA ALA A 29 2.45 -15.51 -2.79
C ALA A 29 2.09 -15.78 -4.25
N ILE A 30 3.04 -15.59 -5.18
CA ILE A 30 2.84 -15.90 -6.61
C ILE A 30 2.65 -17.40 -6.83
N ASN A 31 3.52 -18.24 -6.24
CA ASN A 31 3.56 -19.68 -6.49
C ASN A 31 2.43 -20.45 -5.81
N THR A 32 1.90 -19.92 -4.71
CA THR A 32 0.82 -20.54 -3.93
C THR A 32 -0.53 -19.87 -4.15
N SER A 33 -0.60 -18.87 -5.03
CA SER A 33 -1.84 -18.21 -5.39
C SER A 33 -2.88 -19.23 -5.90
N GLU A 34 -4.08 -19.15 -5.35
CA GLU A 34 -5.25 -19.90 -5.84
C GLU A 34 -5.70 -19.48 -7.24
N VAL A 35 -5.20 -18.33 -7.73
CA VAL A 35 -5.38 -17.84 -9.11
C VAL A 35 -4.01 -17.85 -9.80
N PRO A 36 -3.65 -18.94 -10.52
CA PRO A 36 -2.32 -19.10 -11.08
C PRO A 36 -1.90 -17.96 -12.00
N LEU A 37 -0.66 -17.51 -11.84
CA LEU A 37 -0.04 -16.46 -12.64
C LEU A 37 0.89 -17.07 -13.70
N ASN A 38 0.66 -16.74 -14.97
CA ASN A 38 1.63 -17.00 -16.03
C ASN A 38 2.46 -15.74 -16.26
N LEU A 39 3.57 -15.61 -15.52
CA LEU A 39 4.40 -14.40 -15.53
C LEU A 39 4.99 -14.10 -16.91
N GLU A 40 5.44 -15.11 -17.65
CA GLU A 40 5.97 -14.93 -19.01
C GLU A 40 4.91 -14.37 -19.96
N LYS A 41 3.68 -14.91 -19.88
CA LYS A 41 2.55 -14.39 -20.65
C LYS A 41 2.26 -12.94 -20.26
N LEU A 42 2.23 -12.60 -18.98
CA LEU A 42 1.97 -11.24 -18.51
C LEU A 42 3.03 -10.23 -18.97
N VAL A 43 4.31 -10.64 -19.02
CA VAL A 43 5.41 -9.86 -19.61
C VAL A 43 5.16 -9.64 -21.10
N SER A 44 4.81 -10.69 -21.84
CA SER A 44 4.56 -10.59 -23.29
C SER A 44 3.36 -9.69 -23.64
N GLU A 45 2.29 -9.75 -22.86
CA GLU A 45 1.12 -8.87 -23.00
C GLU A 45 1.46 -7.41 -22.67
N GLY A 46 2.43 -7.20 -21.77
CA GLY A 46 2.92 -5.89 -21.35
C GLY A 46 4.04 -5.33 -22.24
N ILE A 47 4.25 -5.86 -23.46
CA ILE A 47 5.39 -5.47 -24.32
C ILE A 47 5.45 -3.97 -24.59
N PHE A 48 4.32 -3.27 -24.56
CA PHE A 48 4.26 -1.82 -24.72
C PHE A 48 4.91 -1.03 -23.56
N CYS A 49 5.15 -1.65 -22.41
CA CYS A 49 5.85 -1.05 -21.28
C CYS A 49 7.38 -1.03 -21.44
N PHE A 50 7.94 -1.73 -22.43
CA PHE A 50 9.37 -1.66 -22.77
C PHE A 50 9.71 -0.38 -23.53
N ARG A 51 9.74 0.74 -22.82
CA ARG A 51 10.04 2.06 -23.38
C ARG A 51 11.06 2.79 -22.51
N GLY A 52 11.94 3.55 -23.13
CA GLY A 52 12.95 4.34 -22.42
C GLY A 52 14.26 4.50 -23.19
N PRO A 53 15.11 5.43 -22.73
CA PRO A 53 16.37 5.76 -23.39
C PRO A 53 17.47 4.71 -23.20
N SER A 54 17.33 3.82 -22.22
CA SER A 54 18.29 2.74 -21.94
C SER A 54 17.57 1.43 -21.65
N GLU A 55 18.29 0.31 -21.74
CA GLU A 55 17.75 -1.00 -21.39
C GLU A 55 17.29 -1.06 -19.93
N ASP A 56 18.05 -0.50 -18.99
CA ASP A 56 17.65 -0.50 -17.58
C ASP A 56 16.32 0.24 -17.36
N VAL A 57 16.11 1.37 -18.04
CA VAL A 57 14.82 2.09 -17.97
C VAL A 57 13.70 1.28 -18.62
N LYS A 58 13.94 0.61 -19.75
CA LYS A 58 12.93 -0.26 -20.39
C LYS A 58 12.53 -1.41 -19.47
N TYR A 59 13.50 -2.10 -18.89
CA TYR A 59 13.27 -3.19 -17.94
C TYR A 59 12.59 -2.69 -16.66
N GLY A 60 12.96 -1.51 -16.15
CA GLY A 60 12.31 -0.89 -15.01
C GLY A 60 10.84 -0.56 -15.27
N ASN A 61 10.51 0.01 -16.42
CA ASN A 61 9.13 0.31 -16.81
C ASN A 61 8.31 -0.97 -17.04
N ALA A 62 8.88 -1.98 -17.68
CA ALA A 62 8.24 -3.28 -17.82
C ALA A 62 7.99 -3.96 -16.47
N ALA A 63 8.95 -3.88 -15.55
CA ALA A 63 8.83 -4.42 -14.20
C ALA A 63 7.75 -3.70 -13.37
N LEU A 64 7.61 -2.38 -13.50
CA LEU A 64 6.51 -1.62 -12.89
C LEU A 64 5.15 -2.08 -13.40
N CYS A 65 5.00 -2.29 -14.71
CA CYS A 65 3.76 -2.83 -15.26
C CYS A 65 3.48 -4.25 -14.75
N LEU A 66 4.50 -5.11 -14.70
CA LEU A 66 4.36 -6.47 -14.21
C LEU A 66 4.04 -6.52 -12.71
N SER A 67 4.65 -5.65 -11.89
CA SER A 67 4.34 -5.60 -10.45
C SER A 67 2.88 -5.28 -10.21
N ASN A 68 2.32 -4.31 -10.94
CA ASN A 68 0.90 -3.99 -10.83
C ASN A 68 0.00 -5.16 -11.28
N LYS A 69 0.39 -5.89 -12.33
CA LYS A 69 -0.33 -7.10 -12.77
C LYS A 69 -0.28 -8.23 -11.73
N ILE A 70 0.85 -8.39 -11.05
CA ILE A 70 1.01 -9.37 -9.95
C ILE A 70 0.11 -8.96 -8.78
N LEU A 71 0.11 -7.69 -8.39
CA LEU A 71 -0.71 -7.18 -7.28
C LEU A 71 -2.21 -7.20 -7.61
N ALA A 72 -2.60 -7.04 -8.88
CA ALA A 72 -3.96 -7.20 -9.37
C ALA A 72 -4.44 -8.67 -9.42
N ASN A 73 -3.61 -9.63 -9.00
CA ASN A 73 -4.04 -11.01 -8.83
C ASN A 73 -4.65 -11.22 -7.46
N ALA A 74 -5.93 -11.59 -7.42
CA ALA A 74 -6.68 -11.78 -6.18
C ALA A 74 -6.01 -12.74 -5.18
N GLY A 75 -5.40 -13.84 -5.66
CA GLY A 75 -4.73 -14.79 -4.78
C GLY A 75 -3.43 -14.26 -4.18
N VAL A 76 -2.67 -13.45 -4.93
CA VAL A 76 -1.50 -12.73 -4.38
C VAL A 76 -1.94 -11.65 -3.39
N ALA A 77 -2.96 -10.87 -3.74
CA ALA A 77 -3.52 -9.83 -2.86
C ALA A 77 -3.99 -10.41 -1.52
N LYS A 78 -4.67 -11.57 -1.52
CA LYS A 78 -5.12 -12.30 -0.32
C LYS A 78 -3.97 -12.71 0.60
N ILE A 79 -2.75 -12.84 0.10
CA ILE A 79 -1.57 -13.17 0.91
C ILE A 79 -0.87 -11.91 1.40
N LEU A 80 -0.71 -10.89 0.55
CA LEU A 80 0.05 -9.69 0.90
C LEU A 80 -0.72 -8.71 1.79
N ILE A 81 -2.02 -8.49 1.54
CA ILE A 81 -2.83 -7.55 2.32
C ILE A 81 -2.82 -7.89 3.81
N PRO A 82 -3.04 -9.14 4.26
CA PRO A 82 -3.00 -9.48 5.68
C PRO A 82 -1.69 -9.14 6.37
N LEU A 83 -0.55 -9.33 5.68
CA LEU A 83 0.77 -9.00 6.24
C LEU A 83 0.91 -7.51 6.52
N ILE A 84 0.42 -6.66 5.60
CA ILE A 84 0.45 -5.21 5.77
C ILE A 84 -0.56 -4.79 6.86
N CYS A 85 -1.75 -5.39 6.89
CA CYS A 85 -2.74 -5.14 7.94
C CYS A 85 -2.24 -5.54 9.33
N ASP A 86 -1.45 -6.62 9.43
CA ASP A 86 -0.78 -7.02 10.67
C ASP A 86 0.24 -5.95 11.10
N ARG A 87 1.01 -5.38 10.18
CA ARG A 87 1.93 -4.27 10.51
C ARG A 87 1.18 -3.02 10.97
N ILE A 88 0.09 -2.67 10.30
CA ILE A 88 -0.78 -1.56 10.71
C ILE A 88 -1.26 -1.78 12.15
N ARG A 89 -1.86 -2.94 12.44
CA ARG A 89 -2.37 -3.28 13.77
C ARG A 89 -1.30 -3.29 14.87
N ASN A 90 -0.05 -3.58 14.52
CA ASN A 90 1.08 -3.62 15.45
C ASN A 90 2.02 -2.41 15.32
N TRP A 91 1.56 -1.32 14.71
CA TRP A 91 2.35 -0.10 14.56
C TRP A 91 2.79 0.43 15.94
N ASP A 92 4.02 0.93 16.04
CA ASP A 92 4.66 1.32 17.30
C ASP A 92 4.30 2.74 17.79
N HIS A 93 3.46 3.43 17.03
CA HIS A 93 3.01 4.81 17.28
C HIS A 93 4.12 5.86 17.24
N GLU A 94 5.31 5.57 16.68
CA GLU A 94 6.46 6.50 16.72
C GLU A 94 6.47 7.52 15.58
N ASN A 95 6.02 7.12 14.40
CA ASN A 95 5.96 7.98 13.21
C ASN A 95 4.70 7.68 12.41
N ILE A 96 3.77 8.63 12.39
CA ILE A 96 2.49 8.50 11.68
C ILE A 96 2.66 8.28 10.17
N GLU A 97 3.78 8.71 9.57
CA GLU A 97 4.08 8.50 8.15
C GLU A 97 4.22 7.01 7.81
N VAL A 98 4.67 6.19 8.75
CA VAL A 98 4.77 4.73 8.58
C VAL A 98 3.36 4.14 8.48
N LEU A 99 2.45 4.55 9.36
CA LEU A 99 1.05 4.13 9.31
C LEU A 99 0.38 4.56 8.00
N LEU A 100 0.54 5.83 7.60
CA LEU A 100 0.01 6.34 6.34
C LEU A 100 0.56 5.55 5.13
N SER A 101 1.87 5.26 5.12
CA SER A 101 2.50 4.49 4.05
C SER A 101 1.92 3.08 3.95
N ASP A 102 1.72 2.39 5.07
CA ASP A 102 1.13 1.05 5.07
C ASP A 102 -0.36 1.05 4.68
N LEU A 103 -1.13 2.05 5.10
CA LEU A 103 -2.51 2.25 4.64
C LEU A 103 -2.57 2.44 3.12
N GLN A 104 -1.72 3.31 2.56
CA GLN A 104 -1.66 3.56 1.12
C GLN A 104 -1.30 2.30 0.31
N LYS A 105 -0.40 1.45 0.83
CA LYS A 105 -0.07 0.16 0.21
C LYS A 105 -1.28 -0.76 0.15
N VAL A 106 -2.03 -0.88 1.25
CA VAL A 106 -3.27 -1.69 1.28
C VAL A 106 -4.28 -1.15 0.27
N ILE A 107 -4.53 0.16 0.28
CA ILE A 107 -5.45 0.82 -0.66
C ILE A 107 -5.03 0.56 -2.11
N THR A 108 -3.75 0.69 -2.44
CA THR A 108 -3.24 0.45 -3.80
C THR A 108 -3.55 -0.97 -4.28
N ILE A 109 -3.34 -2.00 -3.43
CA ILE A 109 -3.66 -3.39 -3.81
C ILE A 109 -5.18 -3.57 -3.98
N MET A 110 -5.98 -2.94 -3.12
CA MET A 110 -7.44 -3.02 -3.20
C MET A 110 -7.99 -2.35 -4.47
N GLU A 111 -7.47 -1.19 -4.85
CA GLU A 111 -7.84 -0.48 -6.08
C GLU A 111 -7.52 -1.31 -7.34
N LEU A 112 -6.49 -2.15 -7.27
CA LEU A 112 -6.16 -3.11 -8.33
C LEU A 112 -7.08 -4.34 -8.34
N ASN A 113 -7.85 -4.57 -7.26
CA ASN A 113 -8.75 -5.71 -7.07
C ASN A 113 -10.14 -5.28 -6.55
N PRO A 114 -10.87 -4.38 -7.25
CA PRO A 114 -12.06 -3.72 -6.69
C PRO A 114 -13.23 -4.67 -6.43
N ASP A 115 -13.39 -5.72 -7.25
CA ASP A 115 -14.43 -6.74 -7.06
C ASP A 115 -14.22 -7.55 -5.78
N GLU A 116 -12.95 -7.79 -5.45
CA GLU A 116 -12.55 -8.50 -4.24
C GLU A 116 -12.48 -7.57 -3.04
N TYR A 117 -12.21 -6.28 -3.20
CA TYR A 117 -12.05 -5.37 -2.07
C TYR A 117 -12.79 -4.05 -2.33
N PRO A 118 -14.12 -4.00 -2.12
CA PRO A 118 -14.91 -2.78 -2.36
C PRO A 118 -14.66 -1.67 -1.33
N GLY A 119 -13.80 -1.89 -0.33
CA GLY A 119 -13.47 -0.93 0.72
C GLY A 119 -12.67 -1.54 1.87
N LEU A 120 -12.10 -0.68 2.73
CA LEU A 120 -11.14 -1.06 3.79
C LEU A 120 -11.71 -2.06 4.81
N GLN A 121 -13.04 -2.04 5.00
CA GLN A 121 -13.74 -2.91 5.94
C GLN A 121 -13.52 -4.40 5.65
N LYS A 122 -13.29 -4.81 4.40
CA LYS A 122 -13.03 -6.23 4.06
C LYS A 122 -11.62 -6.68 4.49
N CYS A 123 -10.72 -5.74 4.76
CA CYS A 123 -9.35 -6.01 5.21
C CYS A 123 -9.21 -6.00 6.74
N SER A 124 -10.34 -5.98 7.48
CA SER A 124 -10.37 -5.84 8.95
C SER A 124 -9.65 -4.57 9.45
N ILE A 125 -9.54 -3.55 8.60
CA ILE A 125 -9.13 -2.20 9.00
C ILE A 125 -10.43 -1.43 9.17
N ASP A 126 -10.82 -1.18 10.42
CA ASP A 126 -11.85 -0.19 10.70
C ASP A 126 -11.17 1.18 10.76
N PRO A 127 -11.50 2.09 9.85
CA PRO A 127 -10.94 3.43 9.85
C PRO A 127 -11.22 4.23 11.15
N ASN A 128 -12.26 3.87 11.91
CA ASN A 128 -12.54 4.48 13.21
C ASN A 128 -11.77 3.83 14.39
N ASP A 129 -11.06 2.74 14.14
CA ASP A 129 -10.32 1.95 15.13
C ASP A 129 -8.86 1.75 14.69
N LEU A 130 -8.28 2.76 14.03
CA LEU A 130 -6.86 2.74 13.73
C LEU A 130 -6.02 2.82 15.02
N PRO A 131 -4.90 2.09 15.10
CA PRO A 131 -4.02 2.17 16.25
C PRO A 131 -3.39 3.56 16.35
N GLY A 132 -3.24 4.04 17.57
CA GLY A 132 -2.59 5.32 17.83
C GLY A 132 -2.71 5.76 19.28
N GLU A 133 -2.13 6.91 19.57
CA GLU A 133 -2.23 7.58 20.85
C GLU A 133 -3.62 8.18 21.07
N LYS A 134 -3.98 8.37 22.35
CA LYS A 134 -5.26 8.98 22.71
C LYS A 134 -5.39 10.38 22.11
N ILE A 135 -6.36 10.55 21.22
CA ILE A 135 -6.72 11.84 20.63
C ILE A 135 -7.34 12.74 21.71
N PRO A 136 -6.79 13.94 21.96
CA PRO A 136 -7.33 14.87 22.95
C PRO A 136 -8.74 15.37 22.59
N ASP A 137 -9.61 15.54 23.58
CA ASP A 137 -11.01 15.91 23.35
C ASP A 137 -11.16 17.34 22.80
N ASP A 138 -10.17 18.22 23.01
CA ASP A 138 -10.19 19.62 22.54
C ASP A 138 -10.04 19.77 21.01
N ILE A 139 -9.65 18.71 20.31
CA ILE A 139 -9.45 18.74 18.85
C ILE A 139 -10.46 17.88 18.08
N LYS A 140 -11.25 17.04 18.76
CA LYS A 140 -12.18 16.09 18.12
C LYS A 140 -13.23 16.78 17.25
N ASP A 141 -13.73 17.94 17.70
CA ASP A 141 -14.75 18.70 16.96
C ASP A 141 -14.14 19.65 15.91
N LYS A 142 -12.81 19.69 15.76
CA LYS A 142 -12.13 20.58 14.81
C LYS A 142 -11.80 19.90 13.49
N CYS A 143 -11.33 18.67 13.55
CA CYS A 143 -10.92 17.85 12.42
C CYS A 143 -11.30 16.40 12.64
N ASP A 144 -11.57 15.68 11.55
CA ASP A 144 -11.63 14.23 11.58
C ASP A 144 -10.21 13.68 11.74
N VAL A 145 -9.86 13.34 12.98
CA VAL A 145 -8.57 12.74 13.35
C VAL A 145 -8.74 11.25 13.49
N TRP A 146 -7.96 10.50 12.73
CA TRP A 146 -8.07 9.05 12.61
C TRP A 146 -7.09 8.32 13.53
N ALA A 147 -5.87 8.85 13.60
CA ALA A 147 -4.81 8.33 14.46
C ALA A 147 -3.84 9.46 14.82
N MET A 148 -3.09 9.28 15.90
CA MET A 148 -2.05 10.22 16.34
C MET A 148 -0.82 9.45 16.79
N ASP A 149 0.36 9.93 16.43
CA ASP A 149 1.62 9.38 16.95
C ASP A 149 2.02 10.01 18.29
N LYS A 150 3.05 9.45 18.93
CA LYS A 150 3.59 9.91 20.23
C LYS A 150 4.12 11.34 20.21
N LYS A 151 4.38 11.90 19.03
CA LYS A 151 4.90 13.27 18.85
C LYS A 151 3.78 14.28 18.60
N GLY A 152 2.53 13.83 18.50
CA GLY A 152 1.38 14.69 18.25
C GLY A 152 1.14 14.96 16.76
N MET A 153 1.75 14.20 15.85
CA MET A 153 1.36 14.23 14.43
C MET A 153 0.12 13.36 14.23
N CYS A 154 -0.89 13.96 13.61
CA CYS A 154 -2.20 13.35 13.39
C CYS A 154 -2.39 12.96 11.94
N LEU A 155 -3.00 11.80 11.73
CA LEU A 155 -3.59 11.40 10.46
C LEU A 155 -5.00 11.98 10.36
N VAL A 156 -5.24 12.80 9.35
CA VAL A 156 -6.48 13.58 9.21
C VAL A 156 -7.03 13.54 7.79
N GLY A 157 -8.25 14.06 7.63
CA GLY A 157 -8.96 14.17 6.36
C GLY A 157 -9.94 13.01 6.15
N ILE A 158 -10.89 13.20 5.22
CA ILE A 158 -12.01 12.26 4.98
C ILE A 158 -11.52 10.85 4.61
N ASP A 159 -10.33 10.73 4.01
CA ASP A 159 -9.73 9.46 3.59
C ASP A 159 -8.43 9.14 4.34
N ALA A 160 -8.18 9.80 5.49
CA ALA A 160 -6.96 9.59 6.29
C ALA A 160 -5.66 9.76 5.48
N ASN A 161 -5.61 10.76 4.61
CA ASN A 161 -4.54 10.94 3.62
C ASN A 161 -3.69 12.19 3.83
N LYS A 162 -3.97 12.97 4.89
CA LYS A 162 -3.23 14.18 5.25
C LYS A 162 -2.60 14.02 6.63
N LEU A 163 -1.48 14.72 6.82
CA LEU A 163 -0.81 14.81 8.11
C LEU A 163 -0.89 16.25 8.62
N MET A 164 -1.20 16.42 9.90
CA MET A 164 -1.24 17.72 10.55
C MET A 164 -0.79 17.58 12.00
N HIS A 165 0.02 18.52 12.50
CA HIS A 165 0.41 18.48 13.90
C HIS A 165 -0.75 18.95 14.80
N ILE A 166 -0.89 18.39 16.00
CA ILE A 166 -1.97 18.73 16.93
C ILE A 166 -2.08 20.23 17.23
N ASP A 167 -0.94 20.93 17.31
CA ASP A 167 -0.92 22.37 17.58
C ASP A 167 -1.45 23.20 16.40
N GLU A 168 -1.37 22.68 15.19
CA GLU A 168 -1.95 23.30 14.00
C GLU A 168 -3.46 23.08 13.99
N ILE A 169 -3.92 21.86 14.31
CA ILE A 169 -5.34 21.53 14.47
C ILE A 169 -6.00 22.45 15.51
N ARG A 170 -5.32 22.67 16.65
CA ARG A 170 -5.81 23.58 17.69
C ARG A 170 -5.99 25.01 17.21
N LYS A 171 -5.21 25.46 16.23
CA LYS A 171 -5.30 26.81 15.64
C LYS A 171 -6.26 26.87 14.45
N ALA A 172 -6.59 25.73 13.84
CA ALA A 172 -7.49 25.65 12.71
C ALA A 172 -8.93 26.07 13.08
N ALA A 173 -9.64 26.60 12.08
CA ALA A 173 -11.08 26.76 12.15
C ALA A 173 -11.77 25.37 12.12
N PRO A 174 -12.96 25.22 12.73
CA PRO A 174 -13.70 23.95 12.67
C PRO A 174 -13.98 23.53 11.22
N GLY A 175 -13.83 22.24 10.91
CA GLY A 175 -14.12 21.67 9.59
C GLY A 175 -12.90 21.55 8.66
N CYS A 176 -11.69 21.43 9.21
CA CYS A 176 -10.53 21.06 8.40
C CYS A 176 -10.68 19.59 7.95
N SER A 177 -11.26 19.42 6.75
CA SER A 177 -11.44 18.14 6.06
C SER A 177 -10.57 18.07 4.81
#